data_AF-A0AAN9JNN7-F1
#
_entry.id   AF-A0AAN9JNN7-F1
#
_cell.length_a   1.000
_cell.length_b   1.000
_cell.length_c   1.000
_cell.angle_alpha   90.00
_cell.angle_beta   90.00
_cell.angle_gamma   90.00
#
_symmetry.space_group_name_H-M   'P 1'
#
loop_
_entity.id
_entity.type
_entity.pdbx_description
1 polymer ?
#
loop_
_entity_poly.entity_id
_entity_poly.type
_entity_poly.pdbx_seq_one_letter_code
_entity_poly.pdbx_strand_id
1 'polypeptide(L)'
;MDASQRLGTLDAHVQDLTHMEPNPLGYNSGCGSTSDTYEPLIDLSLEIDTVDSLPFALQSFTKVETIDAMFRCDNCKEEVSMEKQLMLDQPPSVAAFHLKRFKTDGIFVQKIDKHVDFPLELDLQPYTVPNQDIVTLKYDLYAVVVHIGFSSTSGHYYCFIRSAPNTWHKLDDSKVAFIFPRCAEIF
;
A
#
# COMPACT_ATOMS: atom_id res chain seq x y z
N MET A 1 -17.66 7.55 29.84
CA MET A 1 -16.43 6.80 29.50
C MET A 1 -15.66 7.70 28.57
N ASP A 2 -14.42 8.00 28.96
CA ASP A 2 -13.61 9.08 28.40
C ASP A 2 -13.32 8.84 26.91
N ALA A 3 -13.65 9.82 26.05
CA ALA A 3 -13.41 9.80 24.61
C ALA A 3 -12.02 10.34 24.24
N SER A 4 -11.06 10.26 25.17
CA SER A 4 -9.64 10.29 24.86
C SER A 4 -9.22 8.95 24.22
N GLN A 5 -9.78 8.67 23.04
CA GLN A 5 -9.20 7.68 22.15
C GLN A 5 -7.85 8.22 21.73
N ARG A 6 -6.79 7.48 22.07
CA ARG A 6 -5.44 7.68 21.55
C ARG A 6 -5.56 7.98 20.06
N LEU A 7 -5.20 9.21 19.66
CA LEU A 7 -5.00 9.53 18.24
C LEU A 7 -3.96 8.55 17.73
N GLY A 8 -4.40 7.53 17.00
CA GLY A 8 -3.49 6.61 16.35
C GLY A 8 -2.60 7.40 15.41
N THR A 9 -1.30 7.12 15.43
CA THR A 9 -0.37 7.69 14.47
C THR A 9 -0.57 7.00 13.12
N LEU A 10 -0.60 7.81 12.05
CA LEU A 10 -0.60 7.37 10.66
C LEU A 10 0.82 7.12 10.13
N ASP A 11 1.84 7.45 10.93
CA ASP A 11 3.25 7.42 10.53
C ASP A 11 3.71 5.98 10.28
N ALA A 12 3.56 5.52 9.04
CA ALA A 12 4.15 4.29 8.55
C ALA A 12 5.61 4.56 8.17
N HIS A 13 6.48 3.58 8.38
CA HIS A 13 7.83 3.60 7.80
C HIS A 13 7.95 2.45 6.82
N VAL A 14 8.33 2.77 5.59
CA VAL A 14 8.68 1.77 4.58
C VAL A 14 10.20 1.74 4.47
N GLN A 15 10.74 0.52 4.46
CA GLN A 15 12.11 0.23 4.12
C GLN A 15 12.19 -0.14 2.64
N ASP A 16 13.09 0.54 1.94
CA ASP A 16 13.53 0.22 0.60
C ASP A 16 14.83 -0.60 0.71
N LEU A 17 14.71 -1.90 0.45
CA LEU A 17 15.80 -2.86 0.41
C LEU A 17 16.34 -2.94 -1.02
N THR A 18 17.54 -2.43 -1.23
CA THR A 18 18.23 -2.55 -2.52
C THR A 18 19.39 -3.53 -2.40
N HIS A 19 19.31 -4.62 -3.16
CA HIS A 19 20.34 -5.64 -3.26
C HIS A 19 21.06 -5.51 -4.62
N MET A 20 22.37 -5.30 -4.61
CA MET A 20 23.17 -5.32 -5.82
C MET A 20 23.75 -6.73 -6.02
N GLU A 21 23.43 -7.35 -7.15
CA GLU A 21 23.99 -8.65 -7.50
C GLU A 21 25.08 -8.52 -8.60
N PRO A 22 26.14 -9.35 -8.54
CA PRO A 22 27.16 -9.38 -9.57
C PRO A 22 26.57 -9.85 -10.91
N ASN A 23 26.99 -9.23 -12.01
CA ASN A 23 26.64 -9.75 -13.33
C ASN A 23 27.17 -11.20 -13.49
N PRO A 24 26.33 -12.20 -13.82
CA PRO A 24 26.73 -13.59 -13.98
C PRO A 24 27.80 -13.82 -15.07
N LEU A 25 27.98 -12.86 -15.97
CA LEU A 25 28.95 -12.91 -17.07
C LEU A 25 30.29 -12.23 -16.74
N GLY A 26 30.42 -11.60 -15.56
CA GLY A 26 31.63 -10.90 -15.12
C GLY A 26 32.68 -11.82 -14.49
N TYR A 27 33.95 -11.65 -14.87
CA TYR A 27 35.07 -12.52 -14.45
C TYR A 27 35.67 -12.15 -13.08
N ASN A 28 35.02 -11.28 -12.29
CA ASN A 28 35.55 -10.76 -11.01
C ASN A 28 34.56 -10.93 -9.86
N SER A 29 35.10 -11.25 -8.68
CA SER A 29 34.35 -11.59 -7.46
C SER A 29 33.48 -10.42 -6.96
N GLY A 30 32.22 -10.50 -7.37
CA GLY A 30 31.01 -9.82 -6.94
C GLY A 30 31.03 -8.74 -5.85
N CYS A 31 30.44 -7.60 -6.20
CA CYS A 31 29.83 -6.68 -5.26
C CYS A 31 28.50 -7.29 -4.78
N GLY A 32 28.45 -7.78 -3.54
CA GLY A 32 27.22 -8.17 -2.84
C GLY A 32 26.75 -7.09 -1.87
N SER A 33 26.87 -5.81 -2.25
CA SER A 33 26.50 -4.69 -1.37
C SER A 33 24.98 -4.56 -1.27
N THR A 34 24.50 -4.40 -0.06
CA THR A 34 23.10 -4.11 0.26
C THR A 34 22.98 -2.68 0.75
N SER A 35 21.90 -2.01 0.39
CA SER A 35 21.60 -0.66 0.87
C SER A 35 20.15 -0.62 1.33
N ASP A 36 19.95 -0.01 2.49
CA ASP A 36 18.63 0.14 3.10
C ASP A 36 18.34 1.64 3.22
N THR A 37 17.21 2.07 2.66
CA THR A 37 16.72 3.44 2.83
C THR A 37 15.37 3.39 3.54
N TYR A 38 15.13 4.32 4.46
CA TYR A 38 13.90 4.38 5.23
C TYR A 38 13.16 5.66 4.89
N GLU A 39 11.89 5.53 4.52
CA GLU A 39 11.04 6.66 4.15
C GLU A 39 9.76 6.67 4.99
N PRO A 40 9.44 7.80 5.65
CA PRO A 40 8.16 7.95 6.32
C PRO A 40 7.05 8.14 5.29
N LEU A 41 5.93 7.46 5.49
CA LEU A 41 4.73 7.55 4.66
C LEU A 41 3.49 7.79 5.51
N ILE A 42 2.55 8.57 4.97
CA ILE A 42 1.23 8.81 5.57
C ILE A 42 0.22 7.75 5.06
N ASP A 43 0.43 7.25 3.84
CA ASP A 43 -0.38 6.21 3.21
C ASP A 43 0.47 5.34 2.27
N LEU A 44 -0.04 4.14 1.98
CA LEU A 44 0.49 3.27 0.94
C LEU A 44 -0.31 3.47 -0.33
N SER A 45 0.32 4.09 -1.33
CA SER A 45 -0.28 4.34 -2.64
C SER A 45 -0.10 3.14 -3.57
N LEU A 46 -1.14 2.30 -3.67
CA LEU A 46 -1.12 0.99 -4.31
C LEU A 46 -1.59 1.04 -5.77
N GLU A 47 -0.87 0.33 -6.63
CA GLU A 47 -1.28 0.10 -8.01
C GLU A 47 -2.32 -1.01 -8.09
N ILE A 48 -3.34 -0.78 -8.91
CA ILE A 48 -4.48 -1.68 -9.02
C ILE A 48 -4.82 -2.06 -10.47
N ASP A 49 -4.04 -1.65 -11.48
CA ASP A 49 -4.41 -1.88 -12.89
C ASP A 49 -4.57 -3.38 -13.19
N THR A 50 -3.62 -4.19 -12.71
CA THR A 50 -3.52 -5.64 -12.99
C THR A 50 -4.01 -6.55 -11.86
N VAL A 51 -4.46 -6.00 -10.72
CA VAL A 51 -4.87 -6.76 -9.53
C VAL A 51 -6.26 -6.36 -9.05
N ASP A 52 -7.04 -7.33 -8.57
CA ASP A 52 -8.46 -7.13 -8.24
C ASP A 52 -8.74 -7.14 -6.73
N SER A 53 -7.71 -7.19 -5.88
CA SER A 53 -7.89 -7.13 -4.42
C SER A 53 -6.76 -6.39 -3.70
N LEU A 54 -7.06 -5.84 -2.52
CA LEU A 54 -6.11 -5.17 -1.66
C LEU A 54 -4.92 -6.07 -1.26
N PRO A 55 -5.11 -7.36 -0.87
CA PRO A 55 -3.99 -8.26 -0.61
C PRO A 55 -3.07 -8.46 -1.82
N PHE A 56 -3.61 -8.56 -3.04
CA PHE A 56 -2.80 -8.67 -4.25
C PHE A 56 -2.08 -7.36 -4.59
N ALA A 57 -2.72 -6.22 -4.34
CA ALA A 57 -2.08 -4.90 -4.51
C ALA A 57 -0.91 -4.71 -3.53
N LEU A 58 -1.06 -5.14 -2.27
CA LEU A 58 0.03 -5.14 -1.30
C LEU A 58 1.15 -6.11 -1.69
N GLN A 59 0.80 -7.32 -2.15
CA GLN A 59 1.79 -8.27 -2.63
C GLN A 59 2.57 -7.73 -3.83
N SER A 60 1.90 -7.03 -4.75
CA SER A 60 2.57 -6.37 -5.87
C SER A 60 3.47 -5.23 -5.41
N PHE A 61 3.01 -4.43 -4.44
CA PHE A 61 3.77 -3.32 -3.87
C PHE A 61 5.05 -3.77 -3.16
N THR A 62 5.02 -4.92 -2.47
CA THR A 62 6.18 -5.48 -1.76
C THR A 62 6.94 -6.55 -2.55
N LYS A 63 6.69 -6.65 -3.86
CA LYS A 63 7.37 -7.61 -4.72
C LYS A 63 8.81 -7.17 -4.94
N VAL A 64 9.74 -8.13 -5.00
CA VAL A 64 11.10 -7.86 -5.49
C VAL A 64 11.02 -7.52 -6.98
N GLU A 65 11.62 -6.39 -7.34
CA GLU A 65 11.70 -5.87 -8.70
C GLU A 65 13.17 -5.84 -9.15
N THR A 66 13.47 -6.47 -10.29
CA THR A 66 14.77 -6.31 -10.94
C THR A 66 14.74 -5.04 -11.76
N ILE A 67 15.70 -4.14 -11.52
CA ILE A 67 15.84 -2.94 -12.32
C ILE A 67 16.55 -3.32 -13.63
N ASP A 68 15.85 -3.18 -14.76
CA ASP A 68 16.35 -3.46 -16.12
C ASP A 68 17.29 -2.34 -16.62
N ALA A 69 18.27 -2.01 -15.78
CA ALA A 69 19.36 -1.10 -16.07
C ALA A 69 20.61 -1.61 -15.37
N MET A 70 21.75 -1.56 -16.07
CA MET A 70 23.04 -1.84 -15.47
C MET A 70 23.53 -0.59 -14.76
N PHE A 71 23.92 -0.74 -13.49
CA PHE A 71 24.48 0.34 -12.71
C PHE A 71 25.97 0.11 -12.51
N ARG A 72 26.75 1.18 -12.57
CA ARG A 72 28.16 1.10 -12.21
C ARG A 72 28.30 1.25 -10.71
N CYS A 73 28.65 0.17 -10.01
CA CYS A 73 28.82 0.20 -8.57
C CYS A 73 29.97 1.14 -8.16
N ASP A 74 29.73 2.02 -7.20
CA ASP A 74 30.77 2.94 -6.73
C ASP A 74 31.89 2.26 -5.94
N ASN A 75 31.63 1.08 -5.36
CA ASN A 75 32.61 0.34 -4.58
C ASN A 75 33.50 -0.55 -5.46
N CYS A 76 32.90 -1.44 -6.28
CA CYS A 76 33.67 -2.37 -7.12
C CYS A 76 33.96 -1.86 -8.54
N LYS A 77 33.31 -0.77 -8.97
CA LYS A 77 33.46 -0.16 -10.31
C LYS A 77 33.00 -1.03 -11.49
N GLU A 78 32.38 -2.18 -11.23
CA GLU A 78 31.77 -3.08 -12.20
C GLU A 78 30.31 -2.72 -12.50
N GLU A 79 29.80 -3.23 -13.62
CA GLU A 79 28.36 -3.21 -13.94
C GLU A 79 27.62 -4.29 -13.15
N VAL A 80 26.60 -3.86 -12.39
CA VAL A 80 25.78 -4.70 -11.52
C VAL A 80 24.31 -4.55 -11.88
N SER A 81 23.56 -5.64 -11.72
CA SER A 81 22.11 -5.60 -11.68
C SER A 81 21.64 -5.26 -10.26
N MET A 82 20.51 -4.57 -10.15
CA MET A 82 19.92 -4.21 -8.87
C MET A 82 18.56 -4.88 -8.73
N GLU A 83 18.34 -5.48 -7.58
CA GLU A 83 17.02 -5.85 -7.10
C GLU A 83 16.58 -4.85 -6.05
N LYS A 84 15.33 -4.43 -6.13
CA LYS A 84 14.70 -3.48 -5.22
C LYS A 84 13.45 -4.11 -4.63
N GLN A 85 13.23 -3.92 -3.33
CA GLN A 85 12.02 -4.36 -2.67
C GLN A 85 11.58 -3.33 -1.62
N LEU A 86 10.31 -2.97 -1.65
CA LEU A 86 9.69 -2.15 -0.60
C LEU A 86 9.04 -3.07 0.44
N MET A 87 9.31 -2.82 1.72
CA MET A 87 8.75 -3.59 2.84
C MET A 87 8.32 -2.63 3.97
N LEU A 88 7.28 -2.99 4.73
CA LEU A 88 6.91 -2.22 5.91
C LEU A 88 7.89 -2.50 7.06
N ASP A 89 8.58 -1.48 7.54
CA ASP A 89 9.49 -1.57 8.70
C ASP A 89 8.72 -1.36 10.00
N GLN A 90 7.99 -0.23 10.08
CA GLN A 90 7.15 0.11 11.23
C GLN A 90 5.70 0.30 10.77
N PRO A 91 4.86 -0.73 10.93
CA PRO A 91 3.44 -0.61 10.64
C PRO A 91 2.76 0.40 11.59
N PRO A 92 1.95 1.33 11.07
CA PRO A 92 1.28 2.33 11.89
C PRO A 92 0.12 1.73 12.67
N SER A 93 -0.32 2.39 13.74
CA SER A 93 -1.55 1.97 14.46
C SER A 93 -2.82 2.10 13.61
N VAL A 94 -2.78 2.98 12.61
CA VAL A 94 -3.83 3.19 11.61
C VAL A 94 -3.18 3.14 10.24
N ALA A 95 -3.50 2.13 9.43
CA ALA A 95 -2.98 2.00 8.08
C ALA A 95 -3.94 2.65 7.06
N ALA A 96 -3.43 3.55 6.24
CA ALA A 96 -4.14 4.15 5.13
C ALA A 96 -3.64 3.57 3.81
N PHE A 97 -4.56 3.04 2.98
CA PHE A 97 -4.26 2.53 1.65
C PHE A 97 -4.94 3.39 0.60
N HIS A 98 -4.15 4.07 -0.22
CA HIS A 98 -4.65 4.82 -1.35
C HIS A 98 -4.60 3.94 -2.60
N LEU A 99 -5.76 3.58 -3.15
CA LEU A 99 -5.83 2.87 -4.43
C LEU A 99 -5.64 3.89 -5.55
N LYS A 100 -4.58 3.76 -6.36
CA LYS A 100 -4.28 4.62 -7.52
C LYS A 100 -5.32 4.42 -8.64
N ARG A 101 -6.52 4.95 -8.45
CA ARG A 101 -7.67 4.82 -9.37
C ARG A 101 -7.61 5.75 -10.57
N PHE A 102 -6.60 6.60 -10.68
CA PHE A 102 -6.41 7.47 -11.83
C PHE A 102 -5.05 7.20 -12.44
N LYS A 103 -5.05 6.82 -13.72
CA LYS A 103 -3.83 6.69 -14.52
C LYS A 103 -3.78 7.79 -15.56
N THR A 104 -2.56 8.25 -15.85
CA THR A 104 -2.31 9.21 -16.91
C THR A 104 -1.29 8.64 -17.89
N ASP A 105 -1.53 8.82 -19.19
CA ASP A 105 -0.57 8.53 -20.25
C ASP A 105 0.20 9.81 -20.68
N GLY A 106 0.14 10.86 -19.87
CA GLY A 106 0.70 12.18 -20.13
C GLY A 106 -0.25 13.14 -20.86
N ILE A 107 -1.31 12.64 -21.49
CA ILE A 107 -2.27 13.47 -22.26
C ILE A 107 -3.69 13.30 -21.73
N PHE A 108 -4.08 12.06 -21.46
CA PHE A 108 -5.39 11.68 -20.97
C PHE A 108 -5.29 11.16 -19.54
N VAL A 109 -6.35 11.41 -18.77
CA VAL A 109 -6.54 10.83 -17.44
C VAL A 109 -7.71 9.86 -17.53
N GLN A 110 -7.49 8.62 -17.13
CA GLN A 110 -8.51 7.58 -17.10
C GLN A 110 -8.72 7.09 -15.67
N LYS A 111 -9.99 7.02 -15.24
CA LYS A 111 -10.35 6.35 -14.00
C LYS A 111 -10.39 4.84 -14.20
N ILE A 112 -9.71 4.12 -13.32
CA ILE A 112 -9.79 2.67 -13.13
C ILE A 112 -11.03 2.39 -12.26
N ASP A 113 -12.17 2.18 -12.92
CA ASP A 113 -13.48 2.00 -12.29
C ASP A 113 -13.84 0.52 -12.07
N LYS A 114 -12.84 -0.36 -11.99
CA LYS A 114 -13.07 -1.76 -11.63
C LYS A 114 -13.26 -1.92 -10.12
N HIS A 115 -13.98 -2.97 -9.75
CA HIS A 115 -14.08 -3.41 -8.37
C HIS A 115 -12.70 -3.85 -7.86
N VAL A 116 -12.41 -3.57 -6.59
CA VAL A 116 -11.20 -4.05 -5.90
C VAL A 116 -11.67 -4.59 -4.56
N ASP A 117 -11.56 -5.90 -4.38
CA ASP A 117 -11.95 -6.59 -3.16
C ASP A 117 -11.04 -6.17 -2.00
N PHE A 118 -11.61 -5.90 -0.83
CA PHE A 118 -10.84 -5.67 0.39
C PHE A 118 -11.48 -6.40 1.58
N PRO A 119 -10.68 -7.07 2.42
CA PRO A 119 -11.21 -7.85 3.53
C PRO A 119 -11.59 -6.96 4.72
N LEU A 120 -12.48 -7.45 5.58
CA LEU A 120 -12.81 -6.79 6.85
C LEU A 120 -11.68 -6.89 7.88
N GLU A 121 -10.88 -7.96 7.81
CA GLU A 121 -9.69 -8.19 8.62
C GLU A 121 -8.52 -8.40 7.66
N LEU A 122 -7.45 -7.64 7.81
CA LEU A 122 -6.26 -7.71 6.97
C LEU A 122 -5.04 -8.04 7.84
N ASP A 123 -4.29 -9.07 7.44
CA ASP A 123 -3.00 -9.38 8.05
C ASP A 123 -1.89 -8.69 7.25
N LEU A 124 -1.15 -7.78 7.90
CA LEU A 124 -0.04 -7.07 7.28
C LEU A 124 1.31 -7.77 7.42
N GLN A 125 1.41 -8.81 8.25
CA GLN A 125 2.65 -9.53 8.50
C GLN A 125 3.37 -10.02 7.22
N PRO A 126 2.70 -10.47 6.15
CA PRO A 126 3.37 -10.89 4.92
C PRO A 126 4.10 -9.76 4.16
N TYR A 127 3.80 -8.50 4.48
CA TYR A 127 4.29 -7.31 3.79
C TYR A 127 5.30 -6.52 4.63
N THR A 128 5.70 -7.05 5.79
CA THR A 128 6.64 -6.41 6.71
C THR A 128 8.03 -7.05 6.65
N VAL A 129 9.03 -6.29 7.07
CA VAL A 129 10.38 -6.83 7.30
C VAL A 129 10.29 -8.00 8.30
N PRO A 130 11.08 -9.08 8.12
CA PRO A 130 11.06 -10.20 9.05
C PRO A 130 11.50 -9.75 10.45
N ASN A 131 10.55 -9.67 11.37
CA ASN A 131 10.82 -9.35 12.77
C ASN A 131 10.26 -10.45 13.68
N GLN A 132 11.13 -11.08 14.46
CA GLN A 132 10.79 -12.22 15.33
C GLN A 132 9.92 -11.81 16.54
N ASP A 133 9.85 -10.52 16.86
CA ASP A 133 9.10 -10.01 18.03
C ASP A 133 7.64 -9.66 17.73
N ILE A 134 7.22 -9.70 16.46
CA ILE A 134 5.87 -9.35 16.03
C ILE A 134 5.00 -10.61 16.00
N VAL A 135 4.11 -10.74 16.99
CA VAL A 135 3.28 -11.95 17.16
C VAL A 135 2.06 -11.96 16.23
N THR A 136 1.46 -10.78 15.94
CA THR A 136 0.31 -10.63 15.02
C THR A 136 0.16 -9.18 14.53
N LEU A 137 0.00 -8.94 13.21
CA LEU A 137 -0.28 -7.62 12.60
C LEU A 137 -1.64 -7.59 11.90
N LYS A 138 -2.70 -7.85 12.65
CA LYS A 138 -4.07 -7.84 12.14
C LYS A 138 -4.72 -6.48 12.29
N TYR A 139 -5.35 -6.02 11.21
CA TYR A 139 -6.04 -4.74 11.12
C TYR A 139 -7.51 -4.95 10.79
N ASP A 140 -8.39 -4.25 11.50
CA ASP A 140 -9.81 -4.17 11.19
C ASP A 140 -10.10 -3.01 10.24
N LEU A 141 -10.79 -3.29 9.13
CA LEU A 141 -11.32 -2.25 8.28
C LEU A 141 -12.39 -1.46 9.04
N TYR A 142 -12.17 -0.14 9.15
CA TYR A 142 -13.10 0.77 9.82
C TYR A 142 -13.59 1.93 8.96
N ALA A 143 -12.94 2.24 7.84
CA ALA A 143 -13.33 3.33 6.97
C ALA A 143 -13.04 3.03 5.49
N VAL A 144 -13.94 3.44 4.60
CA VAL A 144 -13.76 3.43 3.15
C VAL A 144 -14.18 4.78 2.59
N VAL A 145 -13.27 5.48 1.91
CA VAL A 145 -13.57 6.72 1.19
C VAL A 145 -13.83 6.39 -0.27
N VAL A 146 -14.95 6.86 -0.79
CA VAL A 146 -15.41 6.56 -2.16
C VAL A 146 -15.47 7.82 -2.98
N HIS A 147 -14.92 7.75 -4.19
CA HIS A 147 -15.04 8.77 -5.22
C HIS A 147 -15.93 8.30 -6.36
N ILE A 148 -17.04 9.01 -6.59
CA ILE A 148 -17.89 8.83 -7.77
C ILE A 148 -17.69 9.96 -8.77
N GLY A 149 -17.82 9.62 -10.06
CA GLY A 149 -17.42 10.49 -11.17
C GLY A 149 -16.27 9.89 -11.96
N PHE A 150 -16.09 10.39 -13.17
CA PHE A 150 -15.09 9.90 -14.15
C PHE A 150 -13.78 10.69 -14.14
N SER A 151 -13.80 11.93 -13.63
CA SER A 151 -12.64 12.82 -13.64
C SER A 151 -11.82 12.66 -12.36
N SER A 152 -10.51 12.92 -12.43
CA SER A 152 -9.67 13.09 -11.24
C SER A 152 -9.86 14.46 -10.58
N THR A 153 -10.38 15.44 -11.33
CA THR A 153 -10.54 16.83 -10.89
C THR A 153 -11.97 17.19 -10.52
N SER A 154 -12.92 16.28 -10.74
CA SER A 154 -14.32 16.49 -10.38
C SER A 154 -15.03 15.16 -10.08
N GLY A 155 -15.99 15.25 -9.18
CA GLY A 155 -16.77 14.12 -8.71
C GLY A 155 -17.36 14.42 -7.35
N HIS A 156 -17.78 13.37 -6.68
CA HIS A 156 -18.37 13.45 -5.34
C HIS A 156 -17.72 12.43 -4.42
N TYR A 157 -17.34 12.89 -3.23
CA TYR A 157 -16.73 12.06 -2.21
C TYR A 157 -17.74 11.79 -1.09
N TYR A 158 -17.82 10.54 -0.68
CA TYR A 158 -18.55 10.12 0.51
C TYR A 158 -17.77 8.99 1.18
N CYS A 159 -18.15 8.61 2.40
CA CYS A 159 -17.46 7.52 3.08
C CYS A 159 -18.41 6.55 3.78
N PHE A 160 -17.89 5.35 4.00
CA PHE A 160 -18.47 4.36 4.88
C PHE A 160 -17.61 4.22 6.13
N ILE A 161 -18.22 4.32 7.30
CA ILE A 161 -17.54 4.17 8.59
C ILE A 161 -18.16 3.00 9.35
N ARG A 162 -17.32 2.07 9.82
CA ARG A 162 -17.68 0.97 10.71
C ARG A 162 -17.49 1.41 12.14
N SER A 163 -18.59 1.68 12.85
CA SER A 163 -18.55 2.12 14.25
C SER A 163 -18.56 0.93 15.24
N ALA A 164 -18.99 -0.25 14.79
CA ALA A 164 -18.96 -1.51 15.53
C ALA A 164 -18.96 -2.70 14.54
N PRO A 165 -18.71 -3.95 14.98
CA PRO A 165 -18.49 -5.09 14.08
C PRO A 165 -19.52 -5.26 12.96
N ASN A 166 -20.79 -4.97 13.21
CA ASN A 166 -21.88 -5.08 12.23
C ASN A 166 -22.64 -3.75 12.02
N THR A 167 -22.03 -2.63 12.39
CA THR A 167 -22.66 -1.31 12.40
C THR A 167 -21.89 -0.41 11.45
N TRP A 168 -22.48 -0.13 10.30
CA TRP A 168 -21.92 0.73 9.27
C TRP A 168 -22.78 1.98 9.09
N HIS A 169 -22.11 3.07 8.78
CA HIS A 169 -22.74 4.33 8.44
C HIS A 169 -22.22 4.80 7.09
N LYS A 170 -23.13 5.20 6.19
CA LYS A 170 -22.79 5.99 5.00
C LYS A 170 -22.89 7.47 5.38
N LEU A 171 -21.79 8.19 5.23
CA LEU A 171 -21.69 9.63 5.46
C LEU A 171 -21.53 10.30 4.08
N ASP A 172 -22.56 11.03 3.67
CA ASP A 172 -22.70 11.66 2.35
C ASP A 172 -23.09 13.12 2.57
N ASP A 173 -22.09 14.00 2.62
CA ASP A 173 -22.19 15.39 3.06
C ASP A 173 -22.94 15.54 4.41
N SER A 174 -24.10 16.19 4.39
CA SER A 174 -24.97 16.41 5.55
C SER A 174 -25.86 15.21 5.90
N LYS A 175 -25.83 14.15 5.09
CA LYS A 175 -26.69 12.98 5.25
C LYS A 175 -25.89 11.82 5.84
N VAL A 176 -26.35 11.32 6.97
CA VAL A 176 -25.81 10.11 7.61
C VAL A 176 -26.89 9.04 7.60
N ALA A 177 -26.58 7.87 7.05
CA ALA A 177 -27.50 6.74 6.98
C ALA A 177 -26.86 5.49 7.59
N PHE A 178 -27.65 4.72 8.33
CA PHE A 178 -27.23 3.38 8.79
C PHE A 178 -27.31 2.38 7.64
N ILE A 179 -26.31 1.53 7.51
CA ILE A 179 -26.20 0.51 6.46
C ILE A 179 -26.04 -0.86 7.11
N PHE A 180 -26.84 -1.84 6.68
CA PHE A 180 -26.62 -3.23 7.05
C PHE A 180 -25.43 -3.79 6.27
N PRO A 181 -24.57 -4.63 6.89
CA PRO A 181 -23.40 -5.21 6.22
C PRO A 181 -23.71 -5.95 4.91
N ARG A 182 -24.94 -6.46 4.75
CA ARG A 182 -25.41 -7.13 3.51
C ARG A 182 -26.00 -6.19 2.45
N CYS A 183 -26.39 -4.96 2.82
CA CYS A 183 -26.92 -3.95 1.90
C CYS A 183 -25.84 -2.96 1.44
N ALA A 184 -24.69 -3.02 2.08
CA ALA A 184 -23.50 -2.32 1.66
C ALA A 184 -22.97 -3.00 0.39
N GLU A 185 -23.12 -2.36 -0.77
CA GLU A 185 -22.29 -2.57 -1.97
C GLU A 185 -20.80 -2.22 -1.71
N ILE A 186 -20.35 -2.35 -0.45
CA ILE A 186 -18.98 -2.16 0.02
C ILE A 186 -18.16 -3.42 -0.31
N PHE A 187 -18.81 -4.57 -0.50
CA PHE A 187 -18.23 -5.83 -0.95
C PHE A 187 -18.76 -6.18 -2.33
#